data_AF-A0A9P0FXZ5-F1
#
_entry.id   AF-A0A9P0FXZ5-F1
#
_cell.length_a   1.000
_cell.length_b   1.000
_cell.length_c   1.000
_cell.angle_alpha   90.00
_cell.angle_beta   90.00
_cell.angle_gamma   90.00
#
_symmetry.space_group_name_H-M   'P 1'
#
loop_
_entity.id
_entity.type
_entity.pdbx_description
1 polymer ?
#
loop_
_entity_poly.entity_id
_entity_poly.type
_entity_poly.pdbx_seq_one_letter_code
_entity_poly.pdbx_strand_id
1 'polypeptide(L)'
;MTTSGRNGRRENSVETILTFDNRDLQSQWSVVWSTSHIPDVEDRTARQERMRVRGRRRLRIGSLALSALLTMHGRVPASAVTGGIFGFVLFLVAAVVGLANPLRHFEVYLGQWSISGPGRAFRIIPMLDGIGIAMCINAIVRAINCCAIAAIAALYVTHSVADAKLPFTYCRDFELKAYEPMMRDVRVLTLGPRLPTEKPIIYWGDESSPRSSFGLKHRTWQNGSIPKKRKHVRQIQICRETYPRPYPSIYSTPAYNFFYVEVVHLRSNFSLIHFNVPLICAIAVIWIILWLIMISEKLAYGRLIWNNMAPWFIIIPWLWTILVAVTAASNLTMYKTLRTLLHLGAKDVMAGLADAFEVALYIHSVTVGTEIIHGKGLNYFASGHIDPALNSENMWHSAIVLLLTGVHTGGAALCALVDYIHPQSSGLYTMEESTLWVIPMYSKCTSMNGYSHLVTTLVFGGLTFSYMTVAFVLLKTALHTIFEYRVKLVFVEQVVVACLMLFCMAITMIFATHVSFFLSSNNPK
;
A
#
# COMPACT_ATOMS: atom_id res chain seq x y z
N MET A 1 -1.85 67.77 34.20
CA MET A 1 -2.49 66.88 33.21
C MET A 1 -1.92 65.48 33.39
N THR A 2 -2.74 64.60 33.95
CA THR A 2 -2.43 63.22 34.37
C THR A 2 -3.06 62.21 33.40
N THR A 3 -2.30 61.20 32.99
CA THR A 3 -2.75 59.83 32.65
C THR A 3 -1.55 58.93 32.96
N SER A 4 -1.46 58.12 34.03
CA SER A 4 -2.34 57.09 34.60
C SER A 4 -2.71 55.99 33.60
N GLY A 5 -2.26 54.75 33.87
CA GLY A 5 -2.74 53.58 33.12
C GLY A 5 -1.90 52.29 33.18
N ARG A 6 -1.25 51.99 34.31
CA ARG A 6 -0.67 50.67 34.61
C ARG A 6 -1.82 49.75 35.05
N ASN A 7 -2.09 48.67 34.31
CA ASN A 7 -2.78 47.42 34.71
C ASN A 7 -3.75 46.89 33.65
N GLY A 8 -3.33 45.79 33.00
CA GLY A 8 -4.15 44.86 32.21
C GLY A 8 -3.43 43.52 32.13
N ARG A 9 -2.96 43.04 33.28
CA ARG A 9 -2.30 41.74 33.44
C ARG A 9 -3.39 40.66 33.54
N ARG A 10 -3.17 39.57 32.80
CA ARG A 10 -3.60 38.18 33.08
C ARG A 10 -5.10 37.88 33.03
N GLU A 11 -5.48 37.22 31.94
CA GLU A 11 -6.52 36.18 31.83
C GLU A 11 -6.46 35.75 30.34
N ASN A 12 -5.47 34.97 29.90
CA ASN A 12 -5.59 33.51 29.80
C ASN A 12 -4.19 32.96 29.49
N SER A 13 -3.41 32.65 30.52
CA SER A 13 -2.27 31.75 30.37
C SER A 13 -2.81 30.34 30.25
N VAL A 14 -2.82 29.78 29.05
CA VAL A 14 -2.76 28.32 28.91
C VAL A 14 -1.28 28.00 28.79
N GLU A 15 -0.68 27.72 29.94
CA GLU A 15 0.67 27.20 30.08
C GLU A 15 0.74 25.86 29.35
N THR A 16 1.49 25.80 28.25
CA THR A 16 2.04 24.54 27.74
C THR A 16 3.54 24.56 28.01
N ILE A 17 3.95 23.61 28.84
CA ILE A 17 5.31 23.33 29.30
C ILE A 17 6.16 23.02 28.08
N LEU A 18 6.80 24.06 27.54
CA LEU A 18 7.98 24.15 26.66
C LEU A 18 7.93 25.49 25.91
N THR A 19 7.63 26.58 26.62
CA THR A 19 7.92 27.93 26.13
C THR A 19 9.42 28.18 26.24
N PHE A 20 10.16 27.77 25.20
CA PHE A 20 11.38 28.50 24.87
C PHE A 20 10.95 29.93 24.52
N ASP A 21 11.13 30.84 25.47
CA ASP A 21 11.01 32.27 25.29
C ASP A 21 12.08 32.71 24.28
N ASN A 22 11.69 32.77 23.02
CA ASN A 22 12.39 33.54 22.01
C ASN A 22 11.32 34.22 21.14
N ARG A 23 10.66 35.19 21.76
CA ARG A 23 9.41 35.80 21.32
C ARG A 23 9.59 37.18 20.67
N ASP A 24 10.80 37.51 20.20
CA ASP A 24 11.09 38.83 19.58
C ASP A 24 11.24 38.82 18.06
N LEU A 25 11.08 37.66 17.42
CA LEU A 25 10.81 37.56 16.00
C LEU A 25 9.72 36.51 15.86
N GLN A 26 8.48 36.93 15.58
CA GLN A 26 7.48 36.03 14.97
C GLN A 26 8.19 35.31 13.83
N SER A 27 8.52 34.04 14.06
CA SER A 27 9.21 33.25 13.06
C SER A 27 8.29 33.25 11.84
N GLN A 28 8.72 33.83 10.71
CA GLN A 28 8.06 33.76 9.39
C GLN A 28 7.86 32.32 8.85
N TRP A 29 7.98 31.32 9.72
CA TRP A 29 8.08 29.89 9.51
C TRP A 29 6.70 29.27 9.32
N SER A 30 5.66 29.91 9.86
CA SER A 30 4.24 29.60 9.64
C SER A 30 3.73 30.04 8.26
N VAL A 31 4.56 30.70 7.45
CA VAL A 31 4.17 31.25 6.15
C VAL A 31 4.31 30.21 5.04
N VAL A 32 5.29 29.31 5.09
CA VAL A 32 5.56 28.32 4.01
C VAL A 32 4.71 27.05 4.14
N TRP A 33 4.42 26.62 5.37
CA TRP A 33 3.64 25.42 5.64
C TRP A 33 2.49 25.74 6.57
N SER A 34 1.31 25.24 6.20
CA SER A 34 0.14 25.27 7.07
C SER A 34 -0.39 23.87 7.28
N THR A 35 -0.50 23.45 8.54
CA THR A 35 -1.30 22.28 8.92
C THR A 35 -2.78 22.56 8.67
N SER A 36 -3.19 23.82 8.56
CA SER A 36 -4.58 24.24 8.47
C SER A 36 -4.71 25.62 7.80
N HIS A 37 -4.83 25.65 6.47
CA HIS A 37 -5.26 26.89 5.81
C HIS A 37 -6.78 27.03 5.91
N ILE A 38 -7.22 28.06 6.63
CA ILE A 38 -8.53 28.66 6.42
C ILE A 38 -8.27 30.13 6.07
N PRO A 39 -8.62 30.60 4.85
CA PRO A 39 -8.60 32.02 4.55
C PRO A 39 -9.60 32.73 5.48
N ASP A 40 -9.25 33.92 6.00
CA ASP A 40 -10.10 34.82 6.81
C ASP A 40 -10.42 34.38 8.26
N VAL A 41 -9.43 34.37 9.16
CA VAL A 41 -9.66 34.17 10.61
C VAL A 41 -9.54 35.46 11.43
N GLU A 42 -9.28 36.62 10.80
CA GLU A 42 -9.07 37.88 11.52
C GLU A 42 -10.32 38.72 11.76
N ASP A 43 -11.54 38.29 11.35
CA ASP A 43 -12.75 39.07 11.61
C ASP A 43 -13.93 38.29 12.27
N ARG A 44 -14.22 38.71 13.51
CA ARG A 44 -15.41 38.52 14.37
C ARG A 44 -15.97 37.10 14.61
N THR A 45 -15.64 36.59 15.81
CA THR A 45 -16.26 35.59 16.71
C THR A 45 -17.21 34.52 16.15
N ALA A 46 -18.34 34.84 15.50
CA ALA A 46 -19.28 33.84 14.99
C ALA A 46 -18.83 33.16 13.68
N ARG A 47 -18.10 33.90 12.82
CA ARG A 47 -17.47 33.33 11.60
C ARG A 47 -16.33 32.39 11.98
N GLN A 48 -15.64 32.69 13.08
CA GLN A 48 -14.50 31.92 13.58
C GLN A 48 -14.89 30.52 14.07
N GLU A 49 -16.02 30.37 14.76
CA GLU A 49 -16.49 29.05 15.22
C GLU A 49 -16.89 28.13 14.05
N ARG A 50 -17.67 28.65 13.09
CA ARG A 50 -18.00 27.91 11.86
C ARG A 50 -16.76 27.51 11.06
N MET A 51 -15.77 28.41 10.99
CA MET A 51 -14.50 28.14 10.33
C MET A 51 -13.68 27.08 11.07
N ARG A 52 -13.61 27.14 12.41
CA ARG A 52 -12.95 26.10 13.23
C ARG A 52 -13.57 24.73 13.03
N VAL A 53 -14.89 24.62 13.04
CA VAL A 53 -15.61 23.37 12.77
C VAL A 53 -15.30 22.84 11.37
N ARG A 54 -15.31 23.72 10.36
CA ARG A 54 -14.99 23.34 8.97
C ARG A 54 -13.54 22.87 8.81
N GLY A 55 -12.58 23.56 9.44
CA GLY A 55 -11.17 23.19 9.43
C GLY A 55 -10.92 21.84 10.09
N ARG A 56 -11.51 21.63 11.26
CA ARG A 56 -11.45 20.36 11.99
C ARG A 56 -12.04 19.22 11.15
N ARG A 57 -13.20 19.43 10.54
CA ARG A 57 -13.81 18.45 9.62
C ARG A 57 -12.90 18.13 8.43
N ARG A 58 -12.27 19.13 7.82
CA ARG A 58 -11.33 18.93 6.70
C ARG A 58 -10.11 18.09 7.11
N LEU A 59 -9.50 18.39 8.26
CA LEU A 59 -8.38 17.61 8.80
C LEU A 59 -8.75 16.14 8.98
N ARG A 60 -9.90 15.88 9.58
CA ARG A 60 -10.39 14.52 9.84
C ARG A 60 -10.67 13.77 8.53
N ILE A 61 -11.32 14.43 7.58
CA ILE A 61 -11.57 13.89 6.23
C ILE A 61 -10.27 13.55 5.53
N GLY A 62 -9.22 14.36 5.65
CA GLY A 62 -7.94 14.08 5.00
C GLY A 62 -7.16 12.92 5.63
N SER A 63 -7.13 12.79 6.96
CA SER A 63 -6.56 11.60 7.62
C SER A 63 -7.32 10.32 7.23
N LEU A 64 -8.66 10.39 7.19
CA LEU A 64 -9.48 9.26 6.74
C LEU A 64 -9.26 8.93 5.27
N ALA A 65 -9.14 9.93 4.40
CA ALA A 65 -8.87 9.73 2.97
C ALA A 65 -7.50 9.06 2.76
N LEU A 66 -6.46 9.51 3.48
CA LEU A 66 -5.14 8.90 3.43
C LEU A 66 -5.20 7.41 3.80
N SER A 67 -5.83 7.10 4.94
CA SER A 67 -5.97 5.73 5.41
C SER A 67 -6.80 4.87 4.45
N ALA A 68 -7.90 5.43 3.90
CA ALA A 68 -8.73 4.75 2.91
C ALA A 68 -7.94 4.42 1.63
N LEU A 69 -7.11 5.34 1.12
CA LEU A 69 -6.24 5.08 -0.03
C LEU A 69 -5.17 4.02 0.30
N LEU A 70 -4.61 4.02 1.52
CA LEU A 70 -3.66 3.00 1.95
C LEU A 70 -4.25 1.58 1.97
N THR A 71 -5.53 1.42 2.29
CA THR A 71 -6.21 0.10 2.23
C THR A 71 -6.28 -0.46 0.80
N MET A 72 -6.18 0.39 -0.21
CA MET A 72 -6.26 0.01 -1.62
C MET A 72 -4.96 -0.54 -2.18
N HIS A 73 -3.85 -0.38 -1.48
CA HIS A 73 -2.55 -0.80 -1.98
C HIS A 73 -2.48 -2.33 -2.06
N GLY A 74 -1.85 -2.84 -3.11
CA GLY A 74 -1.76 -4.28 -3.43
C GLY A 74 -1.12 -5.14 -2.34
N ARG A 75 -0.38 -4.55 -1.41
CA ARG A 75 0.13 -5.24 -0.21
C ARG A 75 -0.99 -5.83 0.65
N VAL A 76 -2.08 -5.09 0.85
CA VAL A 76 -3.21 -5.48 1.70
C VAL A 76 -3.90 -6.76 1.20
N PRO A 77 -4.35 -6.85 -0.06
CA PRO A 77 -4.90 -8.07 -0.62
C PRO A 77 -3.86 -9.19 -0.79
N ALA A 78 -2.58 -8.87 -1.05
CA ALA A 78 -1.53 -9.89 -1.14
C ALA A 78 -1.44 -10.70 0.17
N SER A 79 -1.30 -10.01 1.30
CA SER A 79 -1.24 -10.64 2.63
C SER A 79 -2.53 -11.40 2.98
N ALA A 80 -3.69 -10.90 2.58
CA ALA A 80 -4.96 -11.57 2.82
C ALA A 80 -5.09 -12.90 2.06
N VAL A 81 -4.62 -12.93 0.81
CA VAL A 81 -4.72 -14.11 -0.05
C VAL A 81 -3.66 -15.15 0.31
N THR A 82 -2.45 -14.75 0.69
CA THR A 82 -1.38 -15.68 1.12
C THR A 82 -1.67 -16.30 2.49
N GLY A 83 -2.10 -15.50 3.47
CA GLY A 83 -2.39 -15.95 4.84
C GLY A 83 -3.76 -16.62 5.03
N GLY A 84 -4.60 -16.64 3.99
CA GLY A 84 -5.99 -17.07 4.06
C GLY A 84 -6.90 -16.00 4.65
N ILE A 85 -7.96 -15.62 3.91
CA ILE A 85 -8.76 -14.42 4.21
C ILE A 85 -9.40 -14.45 5.59
N PHE A 86 -9.97 -15.59 6.01
CA PHE A 86 -10.64 -15.66 7.31
C PHE A 86 -9.67 -15.46 8.47
N GLY A 87 -8.51 -16.14 8.43
CA GLY A 87 -7.47 -16.00 9.45
C GLY A 87 -6.87 -14.60 9.44
N PHE A 88 -6.56 -14.08 8.25
CA PHE A 88 -6.04 -12.74 8.09
C PHE A 88 -6.98 -11.66 8.64
N VAL A 89 -8.28 -11.69 8.32
CA VAL A 89 -9.24 -10.70 8.84
C VAL A 89 -9.35 -10.78 10.37
N LEU A 90 -9.37 -11.99 10.94
CA LEU A 90 -9.39 -12.16 12.39
C LEU A 90 -8.15 -11.54 13.05
N PHE A 91 -6.95 -11.85 12.53
CA PHE A 91 -5.71 -11.29 13.04
C PHE A 91 -5.60 -9.79 12.78
N LEU A 92 -6.13 -9.28 11.68
CA LEU A 92 -6.16 -7.85 11.37
C LEU A 92 -7.02 -7.09 12.37
N VAL A 93 -8.21 -7.60 12.72
CA VAL A 93 -9.05 -7.00 13.75
C VAL A 93 -8.32 -6.98 15.10
N ALA A 94 -7.69 -8.10 15.49
CA ALA A 94 -6.91 -8.18 16.72
C ALA A 94 -5.73 -7.18 16.72
N ALA A 95 -5.01 -7.06 15.61
CA ALA A 95 -3.89 -6.13 15.44
C ALA A 95 -4.33 -4.66 15.48
N VAL A 96 -5.49 -4.34 14.89
CA VAL A 96 -6.02 -2.98 14.93
C VAL A 96 -6.44 -2.61 16.34
N VAL A 97 -7.16 -3.49 17.05
CA VAL A 97 -7.60 -3.23 18.43
C VAL A 97 -6.41 -3.17 19.39
N GLY A 98 -5.47 -4.12 19.28
CA GLY A 98 -4.36 -4.28 20.22
C GLY A 98 -3.15 -3.38 19.98
N LEU A 99 -2.92 -2.91 18.74
CA LEU A 99 -1.70 -2.18 18.38
C LEU A 99 -1.94 -0.93 17.55
N ALA A 100 -2.58 -1.04 16.38
CA ALA A 100 -2.63 0.09 15.44
C ALA A 100 -3.48 1.26 15.95
N ASN A 101 -4.65 0.98 16.54
CA ASN A 101 -5.54 2.01 17.08
C ASN A 101 -4.92 2.73 18.30
N PRO A 102 -4.33 2.02 19.30
CA PRO A 102 -3.56 2.67 20.37
C PRO A 102 -2.38 3.52 19.87
N LEU A 103 -1.57 3.02 18.93
CA LEU A 103 -0.42 3.77 18.43
C LEU A 103 -0.82 4.99 17.61
N ARG A 104 -1.85 4.88 16.78
CA ARG A 104 -2.45 6.04 16.09
C ARG A 104 -2.93 7.07 17.10
N HIS A 105 -3.64 6.64 18.14
CA HIS A 105 -4.09 7.54 19.21
C HIS A 105 -2.91 8.27 19.86
N PHE A 106 -1.85 7.53 20.17
CA PHE A 106 -0.61 8.07 20.72
C PHE A 106 0.04 9.11 19.80
N GLU A 107 0.17 8.84 18.49
CA GLU A 107 0.76 9.80 17.54
C GLU A 107 -0.07 11.08 17.41
N VAL A 108 -1.39 10.97 17.30
CA VAL A 108 -2.28 12.14 17.23
C VAL A 108 -2.23 12.94 18.54
N TYR A 109 -2.21 12.26 19.68
CA TYR A 109 -2.09 12.91 20.99
C TYR A 109 -0.73 13.61 21.15
N LEU A 110 0.37 12.95 20.78
CA LEU A 110 1.72 13.49 20.83
C LEU A 110 1.83 14.75 19.94
N GLY A 111 1.23 14.74 18.76
CA GLY A 111 1.15 15.90 17.88
C GLY A 111 0.35 17.07 18.49
N GLN A 112 -0.80 16.77 19.12
CA GLN A 112 -1.61 17.79 19.81
C GLN A 112 -0.85 18.40 20.99
N TRP A 113 -0.26 17.56 21.84
CA TRP A 113 0.43 17.97 23.06
C TRP A 113 1.73 18.73 22.77
N SER A 114 2.56 18.24 21.85
CA SER A 114 3.85 18.86 21.53
C SER A 114 3.74 20.08 20.62
N ILE A 115 2.58 20.27 19.95
CA ILE A 115 2.37 21.30 18.91
C ILE A 115 3.48 21.27 17.84
N SER A 116 4.07 20.10 17.66
CA SER A 116 5.27 19.88 16.86
C SER A 116 5.04 18.71 15.93
N GLY A 117 5.72 18.71 14.79
CA GLY A 117 5.74 17.56 13.90
C GLY A 117 6.75 16.51 14.37
N PRO A 118 6.88 15.42 13.62
CA PRO A 118 7.69 14.26 14.01
C PRO A 118 9.17 14.59 14.28
N GLY A 119 9.72 15.63 13.64
CA GLY A 119 11.11 16.04 13.82
C GLY A 119 11.42 16.70 15.17
N ARG A 120 10.39 17.19 15.89
CA ARG A 120 10.56 17.85 17.21
C ARG A 120 9.76 17.19 18.32
N ALA A 121 8.69 16.46 18.00
CA ALA A 121 7.81 15.82 18.97
C ALA A 121 8.56 14.85 19.92
N PHE A 122 9.60 14.16 19.44
CA PHE A 122 10.36 13.20 20.26
C PHE A 122 11.51 13.81 21.06
N ARG A 123 11.79 15.12 20.94
CA ARG A 123 12.85 15.80 21.70
C ARG A 123 12.59 15.95 23.19
N ILE A 124 11.41 15.52 23.65
CA ILE A 124 11.10 15.35 25.08
C ILE A 124 12.17 14.47 25.73
N ILE A 125 12.64 13.45 25.00
CA ILE A 125 13.74 12.59 25.41
C ILE A 125 14.86 12.76 24.37
N PRO A 126 15.98 13.43 24.68
CA PRO A 126 17.01 13.74 23.68
C PRO A 126 17.64 12.50 23.04
N MET A 127 17.61 11.35 23.71
CA MET A 127 18.05 10.07 23.15
C MET A 127 17.16 9.56 22.00
N LEU A 128 15.93 10.08 21.87
CA LEU A 128 14.95 9.66 20.87
C LEU A 128 14.83 10.63 19.67
N ASP A 129 15.73 11.62 19.56
CA ASP A 129 15.72 12.60 18.44
C ASP A 129 15.87 11.90 17.07
N GLY A 130 16.53 10.74 17.03
CA GLY A 130 16.68 9.92 15.83
C GLY A 130 15.36 9.34 15.27
N ILE A 131 14.29 9.26 16.08
CA ILE A 131 12.99 8.73 15.63
C ILE A 131 12.40 9.61 14.52
N GLY A 132 12.46 10.93 14.67
CA GLY A 132 11.93 11.85 13.66
C GLY A 132 12.66 11.73 12.30
N ILE A 133 13.98 11.50 12.34
CA ILE A 133 14.79 11.25 11.14
C ILE A 133 14.40 9.91 10.51
N ALA A 134 14.24 8.85 11.31
CA ALA A 134 13.81 7.55 10.82
C ALA A 134 12.43 7.60 10.15
N MET A 135 11.47 8.32 10.75
CA MET A 135 10.14 8.57 10.15
C MET A 135 10.26 9.31 8.81
N CYS A 136 11.14 10.31 8.71
CA CYS A 136 11.38 11.03 7.46
C CYS A 136 11.94 10.12 6.36
N ILE A 137 12.94 9.30 6.66
CA ILE A 137 13.52 8.34 5.70
C ILE A 137 12.46 7.33 5.27
N ASN A 138 11.70 6.78 6.21
CA ASN A 138 10.60 5.86 5.93
C ASN A 138 9.55 6.48 4.98
N ALA A 139 9.16 7.73 5.23
CA ALA A 139 8.24 8.46 4.36
C ALA A 139 8.77 8.63 2.93
N ILE A 140 10.06 8.96 2.78
CA ILE A 140 10.72 9.11 1.45
C ILE A 140 10.78 7.77 0.71
N VAL A 141 11.26 6.70 1.36
CA VAL A 141 11.35 5.37 0.75
C VAL A 141 9.97 4.86 0.33
N ARG A 142 8.96 5.04 1.19
CA ARG A 142 7.58 4.65 0.87
C ARG A 142 7.01 5.49 -0.26
N ALA A 143 7.33 6.79 -0.36
CA ALA A 143 6.92 7.63 -1.50
C ALA A 143 7.54 7.14 -2.81
N ILE A 144 8.84 6.82 -2.83
CA ILE A 144 9.54 6.26 -3.99
C ILE A 144 8.87 4.96 -4.47
N ASN A 145 8.61 4.03 -3.54
CA ASN A 145 7.94 2.77 -3.85
C ASN A 145 6.51 3.00 -4.37
N CYS A 146 5.75 3.91 -3.77
CA CYS A 146 4.41 4.23 -4.26
C CYS A 146 4.44 4.80 -5.68
N CYS A 147 5.38 5.69 -6.01
CA CYS A 147 5.54 6.22 -7.36
C CYS A 147 5.91 5.13 -8.38
N ALA A 148 6.79 4.18 -8.02
CA ALA A 148 7.14 3.06 -8.89
C ALA A 148 5.92 2.19 -9.21
N ILE A 149 5.12 1.84 -8.19
CA ILE A 149 3.92 1.01 -8.37
C ILE A 149 2.81 1.78 -9.11
N ALA A 150 2.68 3.09 -8.86
CA ALA A 150 1.79 3.95 -9.63
C ALA A 150 2.16 3.96 -11.12
N ALA A 151 3.45 3.97 -11.47
CA ALA A 151 3.90 3.92 -12.86
C ALA A 151 3.53 2.60 -13.55
N ILE A 152 3.71 1.48 -12.84
CA ILE A 152 3.29 0.16 -13.34
C ILE A 152 1.77 0.16 -13.54
N ALA A 153 0.98 0.63 -12.59
CA ALA A 153 -0.47 0.71 -12.72
C ALA A 153 -0.91 1.65 -13.86
N ALA A 154 -0.20 2.77 -14.07
CA ALA A 154 -0.46 3.70 -15.16
C ALA A 154 -0.23 3.06 -16.53
N LEU A 155 0.79 2.20 -16.68
CA LEU A 155 1.00 1.44 -17.92
C LEU A 155 -0.18 0.51 -18.21
N TYR A 156 -0.76 -0.14 -17.20
CA TYR A 156 -1.98 -0.94 -17.38
C TYR A 156 -3.15 -0.09 -17.86
N VAL A 157 -3.27 1.15 -17.38
CA VAL A 157 -4.29 2.10 -17.86
C VAL A 157 -4.05 2.47 -19.31
N THR A 158 -2.82 2.85 -19.68
CA THR A 158 -2.51 3.27 -21.06
C THR A 158 -2.78 2.15 -22.06
N HIS A 159 -2.36 0.92 -21.76
CA HIS A 159 -2.63 -0.22 -22.63
C HIS A 159 -4.11 -0.64 -22.64
N SER A 160 -4.84 -0.46 -21.52
CA SER A 160 -6.28 -0.75 -21.49
C SER A 160 -7.09 0.21 -22.37
N VAL A 161 -6.62 1.45 -22.55
CA VAL A 161 -7.30 2.48 -23.35
C VAL A 161 -6.83 2.48 -24.80
N ALA A 162 -5.54 2.22 -25.05
CA ALA A 162 -4.95 2.35 -26.39
C ALA A 162 -5.23 1.14 -27.29
N ASP A 163 -5.25 -0.08 -26.73
CA ASP A 163 -5.31 -1.31 -27.53
C ASP A 163 -6.76 -1.74 -27.81
N ALA A 164 -7.03 -2.23 -29.03
CA ALA A 164 -8.35 -2.74 -29.42
C ALA A 164 -8.72 -4.07 -28.73
N LYS A 165 -7.71 -4.83 -28.29
CA LYS A 165 -7.86 -6.07 -27.51
C LYS A 165 -6.99 -5.93 -26.27
N LEU A 166 -7.55 -6.26 -25.11
CA LEU A 166 -6.83 -6.16 -23.83
C LEU A 166 -5.50 -6.95 -23.87
N PRO A 167 -4.38 -6.33 -23.46
CA PRO A 167 -3.04 -6.88 -23.67
C PRO A 167 -2.76 -8.13 -22.83
N PHE A 168 -3.52 -8.36 -21.75
CA PHE A 168 -3.41 -9.53 -20.87
C PHE A 168 -4.37 -10.68 -21.26
N THR A 169 -4.88 -10.68 -22.50
CA THR A 169 -5.71 -11.76 -23.06
C THR A 169 -4.98 -12.65 -24.07
N TYR A 170 -3.76 -12.28 -24.45
CA TYR A 170 -2.89 -13.03 -25.35
C TYR A 170 -1.46 -13.07 -24.79
N CYS A 171 -0.61 -13.93 -25.36
CA CYS A 171 0.76 -14.12 -24.91
C CYS A 171 1.74 -13.34 -25.79
N ARG A 172 2.93 -13.05 -25.25
CA ARG A 172 4.05 -12.42 -25.97
C ARG A 172 5.34 -13.18 -25.71
N ASP A 173 6.17 -13.25 -26.73
CA ASP A 173 7.55 -13.71 -26.60
C ASP A 173 8.46 -12.60 -26.04
N PHE A 174 9.73 -12.93 -25.77
CA PHE A 174 10.72 -11.97 -25.28
C PHE A 174 11.08 -10.87 -26.30
N GLU A 175 10.63 -11.01 -27.55
CA GLU A 175 10.73 -10.00 -28.63
C GLU A 175 9.45 -9.16 -28.76
N LEU A 176 8.51 -9.30 -27.82
CA LEU A 176 7.20 -8.65 -27.78
C LEU A 176 6.25 -9.00 -28.93
N LYS A 177 6.47 -10.13 -29.63
CA LYS A 177 5.56 -10.62 -30.67
C LYS A 177 4.37 -11.32 -30.03
N ALA A 178 3.18 -10.85 -30.39
CA ALA A 178 1.92 -11.38 -29.88
C ALA A 178 1.57 -12.75 -30.51
N TYR A 179 1.07 -13.68 -29.71
CA TYR A 179 0.54 -14.97 -30.16
C TYR A 179 -0.58 -15.48 -29.23
N GLU A 180 -1.36 -16.46 -29.72
CA GLU A 180 -2.49 -17.00 -28.98
C GLU A 180 -2.08 -18.01 -27.90
N PRO A 181 -2.71 -17.98 -26.71
CA PRO A 181 -2.38 -18.89 -25.62
C PRO A 181 -2.74 -20.33 -25.97
N MET A 182 -1.90 -21.27 -25.52
CA MET A 182 -2.18 -22.70 -25.65
C MET A 182 -3.08 -23.17 -24.51
N MET A 183 -4.12 -23.95 -24.82
CA MET A 183 -4.95 -24.59 -23.82
C MET A 183 -4.24 -25.84 -23.27
N ARG A 184 -3.98 -25.87 -21.97
CA ARG A 184 -3.41 -27.04 -21.28
C ARG A 184 -4.29 -27.54 -20.15
N ASP A 185 -4.34 -28.85 -20.00
CA ASP A 185 -5.04 -29.51 -18.90
C ASP A 185 -4.27 -29.37 -17.58
N VAL A 186 -4.94 -28.90 -16.53
CA VAL A 186 -4.35 -28.63 -15.20
C VAL A 186 -3.70 -29.87 -14.57
N ARG A 187 -4.16 -31.09 -14.91
CA ARG A 187 -3.59 -32.34 -14.39
C ARG A 187 -2.13 -32.55 -14.78
N VAL A 188 -1.70 -31.99 -15.91
CA VAL A 188 -0.32 -32.15 -16.42
C VAL A 188 0.62 -31.18 -15.70
N LEU A 189 0.14 -30.03 -15.23
CA LEU A 189 0.96 -29.03 -14.52
C LEU A 189 1.26 -29.39 -13.07
N THR A 190 0.46 -30.28 -12.47
CA THR A 190 0.71 -30.86 -11.14
C THR A 190 1.73 -31.99 -11.13
N LEU A 191 2.11 -32.51 -12.31
CA LEU A 191 3.26 -33.40 -12.46
C LEU A 191 4.42 -32.58 -13.03
N GLY A 192 5.39 -32.23 -12.20
CA GLY A 192 6.67 -31.72 -12.69
C GLY A 192 7.30 -32.70 -13.71
N PRO A 193 8.26 -32.25 -14.53
CA PRO A 193 8.83 -33.06 -15.60
C PRO A 193 9.62 -34.21 -14.97
N ARG A 194 9.03 -35.40 -14.92
CA ARG A 194 9.82 -36.62 -14.85
C ARG A 194 10.42 -36.82 -16.23
N LEU A 195 11.73 -36.55 -16.34
CA LEU A 195 12.54 -37.09 -17.42
C LEU A 195 12.20 -38.59 -17.59
N PRO A 196 12.13 -39.12 -18.81
CA PRO A 196 12.07 -40.55 -19.03
C PRO A 196 13.47 -41.11 -18.72
N THR A 197 13.77 -41.36 -17.45
CA THR A 197 14.95 -42.13 -17.07
C THR A 197 14.68 -43.59 -17.39
N GLU A 198 15.55 -44.14 -18.23
CA GLU A 198 15.61 -45.55 -18.57
C GLU A 198 15.50 -46.46 -17.34
N LYS A 199 14.86 -47.60 -17.59
CA LYS A 199 14.75 -48.84 -16.81
C LYS A 199 15.68 -48.95 -15.58
N PRO A 200 15.16 -49.22 -14.36
CA PRO A 200 16.01 -49.57 -13.23
C PRO A 200 16.52 -51.01 -13.37
N ILE A 201 17.84 -51.15 -13.34
CA ILE A 201 18.54 -52.42 -13.12
C ILE A 201 18.40 -52.79 -11.64
N ILE A 202 17.99 -54.03 -11.40
CA ILE A 202 17.79 -54.67 -10.09
C ILE A 202 19.15 -54.99 -9.46
N TYR A 203 19.34 -54.68 -8.17
CA TYR A 203 20.28 -55.37 -7.29
C TYR A 203 19.64 -55.62 -5.91
N TRP A 204 19.95 -56.79 -5.35
CA TRP A 204 19.45 -57.37 -4.10
C TRP A 204 20.48 -57.24 -2.95
N GLY A 205 19.99 -57.23 -1.70
CA GLY A 205 20.74 -57.43 -0.44
C GLY A 205 21.24 -56.14 0.24
N ASP A 206 21.20 -55.92 1.55
CA ASP A 206 21.00 -56.81 2.70
C ASP A 206 20.60 -56.02 3.98
N GLU A 207 20.16 -56.76 5.01
CA GLU A 207 19.61 -56.33 6.31
C GLU A 207 20.56 -55.58 7.27
N SER A 208 20.04 -54.61 8.03
CA SER A 208 20.16 -54.50 9.51
C SER A 208 19.58 -53.19 10.08
N SER A 209 18.67 -53.33 11.04
CA SER A 209 17.90 -52.32 11.79
C SER A 209 18.63 -51.82 13.07
N PRO A 210 18.03 -51.08 14.03
CA PRO A 210 17.23 -49.82 14.00
C PRO A 210 17.65 -48.79 15.11
N ARG A 211 17.16 -47.53 15.09
CA ARG A 211 16.83 -46.71 16.30
C ARG A 211 16.14 -45.37 15.94
N SER A 212 14.83 -45.30 16.21
CA SER A 212 14.13 -44.40 17.18
C SER A 212 13.73 -43.02 16.61
N SER A 213 12.51 -42.81 16.09
CA SER A 213 11.19 -42.68 16.76
C SER A 213 11.02 -41.42 17.62
N PHE A 214 10.47 -40.36 17.03
CA PHE A 214 9.42 -39.52 17.62
C PHE A 214 8.57 -38.90 16.50
N GLY A 215 7.55 -39.66 16.05
CA GLY A 215 6.54 -39.22 15.10
C GLY A 215 5.16 -39.24 15.75
N LEU A 216 4.55 -38.07 15.94
CA LEU A 216 3.15 -37.96 16.34
C LEU A 216 2.26 -38.46 15.18
N LYS A 217 1.63 -39.61 15.38
CA LYS A 217 0.73 -40.27 14.43
C LYS A 217 -0.58 -39.48 14.31
N HIS A 218 -0.83 -38.90 13.13
CA HIS A 218 -2.17 -38.53 12.69
C HIS A 218 -2.65 -39.61 11.71
N ARG A 219 -3.16 -40.72 12.22
CA ARG A 219 -3.67 -41.82 11.37
C ARG A 219 -4.84 -42.54 12.02
N THR A 220 -6.02 -41.93 11.92
CA THR A 220 -7.32 -42.60 12.03
C THR A 220 -8.33 -41.76 11.27
N TRP A 221 -9.21 -42.40 10.48
CA TRP A 221 -10.16 -41.88 9.48
C TRP A 221 -9.73 -41.97 8.01
N GLN A 222 -9.44 -43.18 7.54
CA GLN A 222 -9.72 -43.55 6.15
C GLN A 222 -10.18 -45.01 6.10
N ASN A 223 -11.51 -45.21 6.09
CA ASN A 223 -12.17 -46.38 5.52
C ASN A 223 -13.61 -45.96 5.18
N GLY A 224 -13.71 -45.10 4.16
CA GLY A 224 -14.97 -44.77 3.50
C GLY A 224 -14.69 -44.71 2.02
N SER A 225 -15.02 -45.78 1.30
CA SER A 225 -14.89 -45.87 -0.16
C SER A 225 -15.89 -44.91 -0.81
N ILE A 226 -15.50 -43.64 -0.95
CA ILE A 226 -16.25 -42.65 -1.73
C ILE A 226 -16.03 -42.97 -3.22
N PRO A 227 -17.09 -43.12 -4.04
CA PRO A 227 -16.93 -43.35 -5.46
C PRO A 227 -16.17 -42.18 -6.07
N LYS A 228 -15.07 -42.48 -6.79
CA LYS A 228 -14.26 -41.51 -7.53
C LYS A 228 -15.13 -40.88 -8.63
N LYS A 229 -15.89 -39.84 -8.29
CA LYS A 229 -16.53 -38.96 -9.29
C LYS A 229 -15.44 -38.48 -10.23
N ARG A 230 -15.61 -38.71 -11.54
CA ARG A 230 -14.73 -38.18 -12.59
C ARG A 230 -14.58 -36.68 -12.36
N LYS A 231 -13.42 -36.26 -11.84
CA LYS A 231 -13.09 -34.84 -11.67
C LYS A 231 -13.03 -34.22 -13.06
N HIS A 232 -13.88 -33.23 -13.36
CA HIS A 232 -13.77 -32.47 -14.60
C HIS A 232 -12.33 -31.99 -14.79
N VAL A 233 -11.75 -32.39 -15.92
CA VAL A 233 -10.47 -31.85 -16.39
C VAL A 233 -10.78 -30.43 -16.84
N ARG A 234 -10.13 -29.43 -16.23
CA ARG A 234 -10.24 -28.04 -16.66
C ARG A 234 -9.03 -27.67 -17.48
N GLN A 235 -9.27 -26.92 -18.54
CA GLN A 235 -8.26 -26.36 -19.42
C GLN A 235 -7.95 -24.92 -18.97
N ILE A 236 -6.66 -24.56 -18.92
CA ILE A 236 -6.18 -23.21 -18.63
C ILE A 236 -5.33 -22.72 -19.81
N GLN A 237 -5.44 -21.42 -20.13
CA GLN A 237 -4.63 -20.73 -21.12
C GLN A 237 -3.20 -20.49 -20.60
N ILE A 238 -2.21 -20.95 -21.34
CA ILE A 238 -0.79 -20.92 -20.97
C ILE A 238 0.08 -20.43 -22.14
N CYS A 239 1.07 -19.61 -21.83
CA CYS A 239 2.11 -19.10 -22.70
C CYS A 239 3.31 -20.06 -22.74
N ARG A 240 4.11 -19.98 -23.81
CA ARG A 240 5.24 -20.87 -24.11
C ARG A 240 6.52 -20.50 -23.36
N GLU A 241 6.64 -19.26 -22.90
CA GLU A 241 7.85 -18.74 -22.26
C GLU A 241 8.08 -19.42 -20.91
N THR A 242 9.34 -19.76 -20.67
CA THR A 242 9.80 -20.29 -19.39
C THR A 242 10.82 -19.33 -18.81
N TYR A 243 10.66 -18.97 -17.54
CA TYR A 243 11.58 -18.09 -16.85
C TYR A 243 12.72 -18.94 -16.23
N PRO A 244 13.99 -18.47 -16.27
CA PRO A 244 15.09 -19.19 -15.68
C PRO A 244 15.02 -19.18 -14.14
N ARG A 245 15.15 -20.36 -13.49
CA ARG A 245 14.97 -20.64 -12.03
C ARG A 245 13.49 -20.64 -11.58
N PRO A 246 13.09 -21.14 -10.39
CA PRO A 246 11.82 -21.85 -10.21
C PRO A 246 10.62 -20.91 -10.11
N TYR A 247 10.36 -20.16 -11.18
CA TYR A 247 9.12 -19.46 -11.39
C TYR A 247 8.05 -20.51 -11.65
N PRO A 248 7.00 -20.56 -10.82
CA PRO A 248 5.97 -21.55 -10.99
C PRO A 248 5.22 -21.37 -12.29
N SER A 249 4.77 -22.51 -12.84
CA SER A 249 4.01 -22.57 -14.09
C SER A 249 2.71 -21.75 -14.06
N ILE A 250 2.21 -21.37 -12.88
CA ILE A 250 1.07 -20.44 -12.72
C ILE A 250 1.36 -19.06 -13.34
N TYR A 251 2.63 -18.63 -13.37
CA TYR A 251 3.05 -17.35 -13.97
C TYR A 251 3.19 -17.37 -15.50
N SER A 252 2.80 -18.48 -16.14
CA SER A 252 2.76 -18.60 -17.60
C SER A 252 1.40 -18.22 -18.20
N THR A 253 0.44 -17.73 -17.43
CA THR A 253 -0.84 -17.27 -18.02
C THR A 253 -0.65 -15.91 -18.73
N PRO A 254 -1.54 -15.55 -19.69
CA PRO A 254 -1.44 -14.30 -20.45
C PRO A 254 -1.28 -13.03 -19.58
N ALA A 255 -1.97 -12.97 -18.45
CA ALA A 255 -1.92 -11.83 -17.54
C ALA A 255 -0.55 -11.65 -16.86
N TYR A 256 0.07 -12.76 -16.45
CA TYR A 256 1.40 -12.75 -15.84
C TYR A 256 2.50 -12.60 -16.90
N ASN A 257 2.31 -13.17 -18.09
CA ASN A 257 3.19 -12.94 -19.24
C ASN A 257 3.25 -11.45 -19.59
N PHE A 258 2.10 -10.76 -19.69
CA PHE A 258 2.06 -9.31 -19.89
C PHE A 258 2.84 -8.55 -18.80
N PHE A 259 2.63 -8.90 -17.53
CA PHE A 259 3.33 -8.26 -16.41
C PHE A 259 4.85 -8.42 -16.48
N TYR A 260 5.34 -9.65 -16.59
CA TYR A 260 6.77 -9.93 -16.52
C TYR A 260 7.51 -9.60 -17.82
N VAL A 261 6.92 -9.86 -18.99
CA VAL A 261 7.58 -9.68 -20.29
C VAL A 261 7.50 -8.25 -20.78
N GLU A 262 6.34 -7.59 -20.67
CA GLU A 262 6.12 -6.26 -21.27
C GLU A 262 6.18 -5.13 -20.24
N VAL A 263 5.59 -5.30 -19.05
CA VAL A 263 5.58 -4.21 -18.06
C VAL A 263 6.91 -4.12 -17.33
N VAL A 264 7.41 -5.24 -16.81
CA VAL A 264 8.68 -5.30 -16.06
C VAL A 264 9.89 -5.50 -17.00
N HIS A 265 9.69 -6.10 -18.17
CA HIS A 265 10.77 -6.54 -19.06
C HIS A 265 11.79 -7.44 -18.37
N LEU A 266 11.34 -8.47 -17.65
CA LEU A 266 12.24 -9.40 -16.97
C LEU A 266 13.09 -10.17 -18.00
N ARG A 267 14.41 -9.96 -17.98
CA ARG A 267 15.39 -10.70 -18.81
C ARG A 267 16.33 -11.54 -17.96
N SER A 268 16.84 -12.64 -18.54
CA SER A 268 17.80 -13.54 -17.90
C SER A 268 19.16 -12.89 -17.62
N ASN A 269 19.50 -11.85 -18.38
CA ASN A 269 20.76 -11.14 -18.25
C ASN A 269 20.57 -10.06 -17.18
N PHE A 270 21.06 -10.33 -15.97
CA PHE A 270 20.95 -9.43 -14.83
C PHE A 270 21.90 -8.21 -14.92
N SER A 271 21.99 -7.58 -16.10
CA SER A 271 22.76 -6.35 -16.27
C SER A 271 21.90 -5.13 -15.94
N LEU A 272 22.40 -4.25 -15.08
CA LEU A 272 21.77 -2.94 -14.77
C LEU A 272 21.86 -1.94 -15.93
N ILE A 273 22.44 -2.35 -17.06
CA ILE A 273 22.81 -1.47 -18.18
C ILE A 273 21.60 -1.17 -19.07
N HIS A 274 20.65 -2.10 -19.16
CA HIS A 274 19.47 -1.92 -20.00
C HIS A 274 18.32 -1.36 -19.16
N PHE A 275 17.66 -0.35 -19.72
CA PHE A 275 16.57 0.37 -19.09
C PHE A 275 15.26 0.08 -19.80
N ASN A 276 14.21 -0.14 -19.03
CA ASN A 276 12.85 -0.26 -19.53
C ASN A 276 12.30 1.14 -19.84
N VAL A 277 12.50 1.59 -21.08
CA VAL A 277 12.12 2.93 -21.56
C VAL A 277 10.66 3.30 -21.25
N PRO A 278 9.63 2.47 -21.56
CA PRO A 278 8.25 2.86 -21.28
C PRO A 278 7.99 3.05 -19.78
N LEU A 279 8.59 2.23 -18.92
CA LEU A 279 8.48 2.39 -17.47
C LEU A 279 9.19 3.65 -16.96
N ILE A 280 10.36 4.01 -17.51
CA ILE A 280 11.04 5.28 -17.19
C ILE A 280 10.16 6.47 -17.58
N CYS A 281 9.57 6.46 -18.78
CA CYS A 281 8.68 7.52 -19.23
C CYS A 281 7.48 7.67 -18.28
N ALA A 282 6.85 6.55 -17.88
CA ALA A 282 5.74 6.57 -16.93
C ALA A 282 6.15 7.12 -15.55
N ILE A 283 7.31 6.70 -15.02
CA ILE A 283 7.87 7.22 -13.77
C ILE A 283 8.12 8.73 -13.86
N ALA A 284 8.75 9.19 -14.94
CA ALA A 284 9.04 10.61 -15.15
C ALA A 284 7.74 11.44 -15.22
N VAL A 285 6.74 10.96 -15.96
CA VAL A 285 5.42 11.63 -16.04
C VAL A 285 4.77 11.73 -14.66
N ILE A 286 4.78 10.67 -13.86
CA ILE A 286 4.18 10.70 -12.51
C ILE A 286 4.90 11.70 -11.60
N TRP A 287 6.24 11.69 -11.58
CA TRP A 287 7.00 12.65 -10.78
C TRP A 287 6.79 14.10 -11.25
N ILE A 288 6.68 14.35 -12.55
CA ILE A 288 6.34 15.66 -13.11
C ILE A 288 4.94 16.07 -12.67
N ILE A 289 3.94 15.20 -12.74
CA ILE A 289 2.58 15.50 -12.26
C ILE A 289 2.60 15.86 -10.77
N LEU A 290 3.27 15.07 -9.93
CA LEU A 290 3.40 15.37 -8.50
C LEU A 290 4.07 16.72 -8.25
N TRP A 291 5.11 17.04 -9.02
CA TRP A 291 5.82 18.31 -8.91
C TRP A 291 4.94 19.49 -9.33
N LEU A 292 4.22 19.38 -10.45
CA LEU A 292 3.27 20.38 -10.91
C LEU A 292 2.14 20.61 -9.91
N ILE A 293 1.63 19.55 -9.27
CA ILE A 293 0.63 19.68 -8.20
C ILE A 293 1.21 20.46 -7.01
N MET A 294 2.44 20.15 -6.57
CA MET A 294 3.09 20.92 -5.50
C MET A 294 3.28 22.40 -5.85
N ILE A 295 3.75 22.69 -7.07
CA ILE A 295 3.95 24.06 -7.54
C ILE A 295 2.60 24.79 -7.61
N SER A 296 1.59 24.18 -8.22
CA SER A 296 0.25 24.78 -8.36
C SER A 296 -0.38 25.09 -7.00
N GLU A 297 -0.19 24.24 -6.00
CA GLU A 297 -0.65 24.49 -4.64
C GLU A 297 0.09 25.67 -3.99
N LYS A 298 1.42 25.73 -4.14
CA LYS A 298 2.23 26.84 -3.63
C LYS A 298 1.81 28.17 -4.28
N LEU A 299 1.52 28.16 -5.58
CA LEU A 299 1.05 29.36 -6.30
C LEU A 299 -0.37 29.77 -5.87
N ALA A 300 -1.27 28.81 -5.68
CA ALA A 300 -2.67 29.09 -5.34
C ALA A 300 -2.85 29.63 -3.91
N TYR A 301 -2.09 29.10 -2.94
CA TYR A 301 -2.26 29.43 -1.53
C TYR A 301 -1.10 30.25 -0.93
N GLY A 302 -0.06 30.52 -1.71
CA GLY A 302 1.20 31.11 -1.23
C GLY A 302 2.06 30.15 -0.38
N ARG A 303 1.55 28.95 -0.08
CA ARG A 303 2.14 28.00 0.87
C ARG A 303 1.68 26.58 0.60
N LEU A 304 2.46 25.60 1.07
CA LEU A 304 2.10 24.19 0.99
C LEU A 304 1.23 23.80 2.19
N ILE A 305 0.09 23.17 1.92
CA ILE A 305 -0.88 22.77 2.92
C ILE A 305 -0.84 21.25 3.04
N TRP A 306 -0.47 20.73 4.22
CA TRP A 306 -0.31 19.28 4.38
C TRP A 306 -1.62 18.52 4.08
N ASN A 307 -2.76 19.02 4.58
CA ASN A 307 -4.07 18.39 4.44
C ASN A 307 -4.94 18.97 3.31
N ASN A 308 -4.35 19.39 2.19
CA ASN A 308 -5.12 19.89 1.05
C ASN A 308 -5.70 18.74 0.21
N MET A 309 -6.51 17.89 0.85
CA MET A 309 -7.22 16.79 0.19
C MET A 309 -8.66 17.19 -0.08
N ALA A 310 -9.12 16.90 -1.30
CA ALA A 310 -10.50 17.16 -1.65
C ALA A 310 -11.42 16.14 -0.93
N PRO A 311 -12.59 16.55 -0.40
CA PRO A 311 -13.46 15.66 0.36
C PRO A 311 -13.91 14.41 -0.40
N TRP A 312 -14.02 14.50 -1.73
CA TRP A 312 -14.43 13.39 -2.59
C TRP A 312 -13.37 12.28 -2.71
N PHE A 313 -12.13 12.51 -2.26
CA PHE A 313 -11.09 11.47 -2.24
C PHE A 313 -11.47 10.26 -1.37
N ILE A 314 -12.34 10.45 -0.38
CA ILE A 314 -12.89 9.33 0.41
C ILE A 314 -13.75 8.41 -0.46
N ILE A 315 -14.47 8.95 -1.45
CA ILE A 315 -15.44 8.20 -2.25
C ILE A 315 -14.74 7.25 -3.23
N ILE A 316 -13.56 7.61 -3.73
CA ILE A 316 -12.82 6.86 -4.76
C ILE A 316 -12.49 5.41 -4.29
N PRO A 317 -11.88 5.18 -3.11
CA PRO A 317 -11.67 3.82 -2.60
C PRO A 317 -12.95 2.99 -2.51
N TRP A 318 -14.07 3.59 -2.10
CA TRP A 318 -15.35 2.87 -1.99
C TRP A 318 -15.90 2.46 -3.35
N LEU A 319 -15.95 3.38 -4.31
CA LEU A 319 -16.44 3.06 -5.66
C LEU A 319 -15.62 1.95 -6.30
N TRP A 320 -14.30 2.02 -6.16
CA TRP A 320 -13.41 1.04 -6.75
C TRP A 320 -13.48 -0.33 -6.05
N THR A 321 -13.52 -0.39 -4.72
CA THR A 321 -13.70 -1.67 -4.00
C THR A 321 -15.01 -2.36 -4.36
N ILE A 322 -16.10 -1.59 -4.46
CA ILE A 322 -17.40 -2.11 -4.89
C ILE A 322 -17.30 -2.63 -6.32
N LEU A 323 -16.65 -1.90 -7.24
CA LEU A 323 -16.43 -2.35 -8.61
C LEU A 323 -15.68 -3.70 -8.65
N VAL A 324 -14.57 -3.83 -7.92
CA VAL A 324 -13.81 -5.09 -7.84
C VAL A 324 -14.66 -6.21 -7.25
N ALA A 325 -15.35 -5.97 -6.14
CA ALA A 325 -16.20 -6.98 -5.50
C ALA A 325 -17.34 -7.45 -6.41
N VAL A 326 -18.01 -6.54 -7.13
CA VAL A 326 -19.10 -6.86 -8.05
C VAL A 326 -18.58 -7.63 -9.27
N THR A 327 -17.46 -7.21 -9.86
CA THR A 327 -16.86 -7.91 -11.01
C THR A 327 -16.38 -9.31 -10.64
N ALA A 328 -15.83 -9.49 -9.43
CA ALA A 328 -15.44 -10.81 -8.95
C ALA A 328 -16.67 -11.68 -8.65
N ALA A 329 -17.72 -11.09 -8.07
CA ALA A 329 -18.97 -11.80 -7.76
C ALA A 329 -19.73 -12.25 -9.02
N SER A 330 -19.76 -11.45 -10.09
CA SER A 330 -20.40 -11.84 -11.36
C SER A 330 -19.77 -13.07 -12.00
N ASN A 331 -18.49 -13.31 -11.70
CA ASN A 331 -17.71 -14.40 -12.28
C ASN A 331 -17.74 -15.70 -11.45
N LEU A 332 -18.33 -15.67 -10.25
CA LEU A 332 -18.43 -16.83 -9.36
C LEU A 332 -19.59 -17.76 -9.74
N THR A 333 -19.37 -18.60 -10.75
CA THR A 333 -20.30 -19.69 -11.09
C THR A 333 -20.12 -20.94 -10.22
N MET A 334 -19.24 -20.93 -9.19
CA MET A 334 -18.85 -22.14 -8.45
C MET A 334 -18.92 -21.99 -6.93
N TYR A 335 -20.10 -22.23 -6.36
CA TYR A 335 -20.36 -22.32 -4.91
C TYR A 335 -19.43 -23.30 -4.16
N LYS A 336 -18.95 -24.34 -4.85
CA LYS A 336 -18.15 -25.42 -4.24
C LYS A 336 -16.72 -25.01 -3.87
N THR A 337 -16.21 -23.92 -4.44
CA THR A 337 -14.83 -23.43 -4.25
C THR A 337 -14.69 -22.54 -3.00
N LEU A 338 -15.79 -21.92 -2.55
CA LEU A 338 -15.81 -21.04 -1.38
C LEU A 338 -15.46 -21.79 -0.07
N ARG A 339 -15.83 -23.07 0.02
CA ARG A 339 -15.58 -23.90 1.21
C ARG A 339 -14.09 -24.19 1.43
N THR A 340 -13.30 -24.22 0.36
CA THR A 340 -11.86 -24.47 0.42
C THR A 340 -11.08 -23.24 0.89
N LEU A 341 -11.64 -22.04 0.71
CA LEU A 341 -11.02 -20.77 1.05
C LEU A 341 -11.11 -20.44 2.57
N LEU A 342 -11.87 -21.24 3.34
CA LEU A 342 -12.06 -21.07 4.79
C LEU A 342 -11.15 -21.98 5.64
N HIS A 343 -10.31 -22.84 5.05
CA HIS A 343 -9.45 -23.73 5.83
C HIS A 343 -8.10 -23.08 6.17
N LEU A 344 -7.84 -22.85 7.47
CA LEU A 344 -6.52 -22.44 7.98
C LEU A 344 -5.57 -23.64 8.12
N GLY A 345 -4.32 -23.47 7.66
CA GLY A 345 -3.19 -24.32 8.01
C GLY A 345 -2.46 -23.80 9.28
N ALA A 346 -2.08 -24.69 10.20
CA ALA A 346 -1.52 -24.31 11.50
C ALA A 346 -0.10 -23.72 11.46
N LYS A 347 0.71 -24.03 10.43
CA LYS A 347 2.06 -23.44 10.26
C LYS A 347 2.03 -22.03 9.64
N ASP A 348 0.91 -21.66 9.02
CA ASP A 348 0.70 -20.37 8.36
C ASP A 348 0.20 -19.29 9.33
N VAL A 349 -0.14 -19.67 10.57
CA VAL A 349 -0.74 -18.77 11.57
C VAL A 349 0.22 -17.68 12.02
N MET A 350 1.48 -17.99 12.31
CA MET A 350 2.44 -16.98 12.80
C MET A 350 2.85 -16.00 11.70
N ALA A 351 3.03 -16.48 10.47
CA ALA A 351 3.30 -15.61 9.32
C ALA A 351 2.09 -14.73 9.00
N GLY A 352 0.88 -15.30 8.97
CA GLY A 352 -0.36 -14.55 8.77
C GLY A 352 -0.63 -13.53 9.89
N LEU A 353 -0.24 -13.83 11.12
CA LEU A 353 -0.31 -12.87 12.25
C LEU A 353 0.65 -11.71 12.04
N ALA A 354 1.93 -11.98 11.73
CA ALA A 354 2.92 -10.93 11.48
C ALA A 354 2.51 -10.02 10.33
N ASP A 355 2.04 -10.59 9.21
CA ASP A 355 1.52 -9.85 8.07
C ASP A 355 0.32 -8.98 8.44
N ALA A 356 -0.63 -9.51 9.22
CA ALA A 356 -1.79 -8.75 9.67
C ALA A 356 -1.40 -7.57 10.58
N PHE A 357 -0.39 -7.75 11.44
CA PHE A 357 0.16 -6.67 12.28
C PHE A 357 0.82 -5.58 11.44
N GLU A 358 1.63 -5.96 10.46
CA GLU A 358 2.26 -4.99 9.56
C GLU A 358 1.21 -4.24 8.74
N VAL A 359 0.22 -4.93 8.19
CA VAL A 359 -0.88 -4.31 7.43
C VAL A 359 -1.72 -3.39 8.33
N ALA A 360 -1.99 -3.75 9.58
CA ALA A 360 -2.71 -2.90 10.52
C ALA A 360 -2.01 -1.56 10.75
N LEU A 361 -0.69 -1.58 10.96
CA LEU A 361 0.11 -0.35 11.08
C LEU A 361 0.14 0.43 9.75
N TYR A 362 0.25 -0.28 8.64
CA TYR A 362 0.34 0.28 7.30
C TYR A 362 -0.91 1.10 6.92
N ILE A 363 -2.11 0.55 7.13
CA ILE A 363 -3.39 1.19 6.74
C ILE A 363 -3.76 2.36 7.64
N HIS A 364 -3.24 2.40 8.88
CA HIS A 364 -3.45 3.51 9.82
C HIS A 364 -2.38 4.61 9.70
N SER A 365 -1.43 4.47 8.77
CA SER A 365 -0.31 5.42 8.58
C SER A 365 0.58 5.63 9.81
N VAL A 366 0.57 4.68 10.75
CA VAL A 366 1.37 4.74 11.99
C VAL A 366 2.85 4.62 11.64
N THR A 367 3.72 5.26 12.42
CA THR A 367 5.20 5.29 12.29
C THR A 367 5.75 6.08 11.11
N VAL A 368 4.89 6.81 10.41
CA VAL A 368 5.27 7.68 9.27
C VAL A 368 5.34 9.15 9.69
N GLY A 369 4.67 9.53 10.77
CA GLY A 369 4.60 10.90 11.28
C GLY A 369 3.46 11.74 10.69
N THR A 370 2.68 11.19 9.76
CA THR A 370 1.45 11.80 9.20
C THR A 370 0.43 12.10 10.29
N GLU A 371 0.20 11.15 11.20
CA GLU A 371 -0.77 11.29 12.30
C GLU A 371 -0.28 12.27 13.39
N ILE A 372 1.03 12.43 13.56
CA ILE A 372 1.62 13.48 14.43
C ILE A 372 1.32 14.87 13.84
N ILE A 373 1.54 15.06 12.53
CA ILE A 373 1.22 16.33 11.85
C ILE A 373 -0.29 16.60 11.88
N HIS A 374 -1.11 15.55 11.72
CA HIS A 374 -2.57 15.63 11.87
C HIS A 374 -2.95 16.13 13.28
N GLY A 375 -2.38 15.55 14.33
CA GLY A 375 -2.57 15.97 15.71
C GLY A 375 -2.18 17.43 15.95
N LYS A 376 -1.01 17.85 15.47
CA LYS A 376 -0.57 19.26 15.51
C LYS A 376 -1.61 20.19 14.88
N GLY A 377 -2.15 19.81 13.71
CA GLY A 377 -3.21 20.57 13.03
C GLY A 377 -4.52 20.61 13.81
N LEU A 378 -4.90 19.53 14.48
CA LEU A 378 -6.13 19.48 15.30
C LEU A 378 -6.07 20.41 16.50
N ASN A 379 -4.90 20.52 17.18
CA ASN A 379 -4.77 21.38 18.35
C ASN A 379 -5.07 22.86 18.02
N TYR A 380 -4.69 23.32 16.83
CA TYR A 380 -5.04 24.68 16.36
C TYR A 380 -6.55 24.95 16.42
N PHE A 381 -7.38 23.93 16.15
CA PHE A 381 -8.84 24.02 16.19
C PHE A 381 -9.47 23.63 17.53
N ALA A 382 -8.69 23.07 18.45
CA ALA A 382 -9.09 22.69 19.80
C ALA A 382 -8.65 23.74 20.84
N SER A 383 -8.21 24.93 20.40
CA SER A 383 -7.87 26.08 21.25
C SER A 383 -6.81 25.78 22.31
N GLY A 384 -5.83 24.91 22.01
CA GLY A 384 -4.76 24.57 22.94
C GLY A 384 -5.09 23.41 23.90
N HIS A 385 -6.27 22.79 23.76
CA HIS A 385 -6.68 21.62 24.54
C HIS A 385 -6.72 20.35 23.68
N ILE A 386 -6.61 19.21 24.35
CA ILE A 386 -6.80 17.90 23.69
C ILE A 386 -8.27 17.77 23.28
N ASP A 387 -8.53 17.38 22.04
CA ASP A 387 -9.89 17.21 21.52
C ASP A 387 -10.63 16.11 22.31
N PRO A 388 -11.72 16.42 23.04
CA PRO A 388 -12.44 15.43 23.85
C PRO A 388 -13.10 14.33 22.98
N ALA A 389 -13.35 14.61 21.70
CA ALA A 389 -13.94 13.64 20.77
C ALA A 389 -12.89 12.68 20.14
N LEU A 390 -11.60 12.86 20.45
CA LEU A 390 -10.51 12.12 19.82
C LEU A 390 -10.69 10.60 19.93
N ASN A 391 -11.13 10.10 21.09
CA ASN A 391 -11.27 8.65 21.30
C ASN A 391 -12.40 8.06 20.43
N SER A 392 -13.61 8.63 20.50
CA SER A 392 -14.74 8.19 19.68
C SER A 392 -14.44 8.25 18.19
N GLU A 393 -13.70 9.27 17.76
CA GLU A 393 -13.35 9.46 16.35
C GLU A 393 -12.28 8.48 15.88
N ASN A 394 -11.29 8.19 16.72
CA ASN A 394 -10.28 7.19 16.39
C ASN A 394 -10.91 5.80 16.22
N MET A 395 -11.89 5.46 17.07
CA MET A 395 -12.68 4.23 16.94
C MET A 395 -13.43 4.17 15.60
N TRP A 396 -14.17 5.23 15.25
CA TRP A 396 -14.89 5.29 13.97
C TRP A 396 -13.95 5.26 12.77
N HIS A 397 -12.82 5.96 12.84
CA HIS A 397 -11.81 5.94 11.80
C HIS A 397 -11.31 4.50 11.56
N SER A 398 -10.87 3.83 12.63
CA SER A 398 -10.37 2.45 12.56
C SER A 398 -11.45 1.47 12.07
N ALA A 399 -12.70 1.65 12.49
CA ALA A 399 -13.83 0.82 12.03
C ALA A 399 -14.11 0.99 10.52
N ILE A 400 -14.11 2.22 10.01
CA ILE A 400 -14.32 2.51 8.58
C ILE A 400 -13.17 1.93 7.74
N VAL A 401 -11.93 2.11 8.19
CA VAL A 401 -10.74 1.57 7.52
C VAL A 401 -10.74 0.04 7.50
N LEU A 402 -11.12 -0.61 8.62
CA LEU A 402 -11.29 -2.06 8.68
C LEU A 402 -12.37 -2.57 7.74
N LEU A 403 -13.54 -1.89 7.70
CA LEU A 403 -14.64 -2.26 6.82
C LEU A 403 -14.21 -2.20 5.34
N LEU A 404 -13.58 -1.09 4.96
CA LEU A 404 -13.07 -0.91 3.59
C LEU A 404 -11.99 -1.95 3.25
N THR A 405 -11.10 -2.26 4.19
CA THR A 405 -10.09 -3.31 4.04
C THR A 405 -10.72 -4.68 3.83
N GLY A 406 -11.74 -5.02 4.63
CA GLY A 406 -12.48 -6.29 4.51
C GLY A 406 -13.17 -6.42 3.15
N VAL A 407 -13.82 -5.35 2.67
CA VAL A 407 -14.46 -5.35 1.34
C VAL A 407 -13.41 -5.48 0.23
N HIS A 408 -12.32 -4.73 0.30
CA HIS A 408 -11.25 -4.77 -0.71
C HIS A 408 -10.58 -6.16 -0.78
N THR A 409 -10.16 -6.70 0.37
CA THR A 409 -9.52 -8.02 0.46
C THR A 409 -10.48 -9.15 0.10
N GLY A 410 -11.76 -9.03 0.46
CA GLY A 410 -12.82 -9.94 0.03
C GLY A 410 -12.99 -9.94 -1.49
N GLY A 411 -13.08 -8.76 -2.13
CA GLY A 411 -13.13 -8.66 -3.59
C GLY A 411 -11.89 -9.26 -4.27
N ALA A 412 -10.71 -8.96 -3.73
CA ALA A 412 -9.44 -9.50 -4.25
C ALA A 412 -9.34 -11.03 -4.13
N ALA A 413 -9.84 -11.59 -3.03
CA ALA A 413 -9.91 -13.03 -2.84
C ALA A 413 -10.82 -13.73 -3.85
N LEU A 414 -11.97 -13.11 -4.15
CA LEU A 414 -12.86 -13.62 -5.19
C LEU A 414 -12.17 -13.57 -6.56
N CYS A 415 -11.39 -12.53 -6.83
CA CYS A 415 -10.54 -12.47 -8.03
C CYS A 415 -9.46 -13.56 -8.03
N ALA A 416 -8.81 -13.85 -6.90
CA ALA A 416 -7.83 -14.94 -6.79
C ALA A 416 -8.46 -16.32 -7.08
N LEU A 417 -9.70 -16.54 -6.62
CA LEU A 417 -10.46 -17.75 -6.94
C LEU A 417 -10.75 -17.88 -8.44
N VAL A 418 -11.10 -16.77 -9.09
CA VAL A 418 -11.28 -16.70 -10.55
C VAL A 418 -9.96 -16.98 -11.28
N ASP A 419 -8.84 -16.51 -10.72
CA ASP A 419 -7.50 -16.75 -11.26
C ASP A 419 -7.01 -18.20 -11.06
N TYR A 420 -7.72 -19.01 -10.27
CA TYR A 420 -7.36 -20.39 -9.90
C TYR A 420 -6.03 -20.52 -9.14
N ILE A 421 -5.55 -19.44 -8.53
CA ILE A 421 -4.47 -19.50 -7.55
C ILE A 421 -5.00 -20.33 -6.38
N HIS A 422 -4.75 -21.65 -6.38
CA HIS A 422 -5.11 -22.50 -5.27
C HIS A 422 -4.08 -22.28 -4.16
N PRO A 423 -4.46 -21.71 -3.00
CA PRO A 423 -3.55 -21.51 -1.88
C PRO A 423 -3.12 -22.83 -1.21
N GLN A 424 -3.62 -23.99 -1.66
CA GLN A 424 -3.50 -25.27 -0.97
C GLN A 424 -2.50 -26.27 -1.58
N SER A 425 -1.61 -25.86 -2.50
CA SER A 425 -0.44 -26.68 -2.84
C SER A 425 0.67 -26.44 -1.81
N SER A 426 0.47 -27.02 -0.64
CA SER A 426 1.28 -26.92 0.59
C SER A 426 2.70 -27.48 0.44
N GLY A 427 3.52 -26.91 -0.45
CA GLY A 427 4.94 -27.25 -0.55
C GLY A 427 5.67 -26.89 -1.84
N LEU A 428 5.05 -26.22 -2.82
CA LEU A 428 5.74 -25.93 -4.09
C LEU A 428 5.90 -24.45 -4.47
N TYR A 429 5.15 -23.54 -3.85
CA TYR A 429 5.12 -22.13 -4.25
C TYR A 429 5.30 -21.21 -3.05
N THR A 430 6.49 -20.65 -2.90
CA THR A 430 6.75 -19.52 -1.99
C THR A 430 6.25 -18.25 -2.68
N MET A 431 4.98 -17.93 -2.50
CA MET A 431 4.40 -16.60 -2.85
C MET A 431 4.96 -15.46 -1.97
N GLU A 432 6.03 -15.72 -1.21
CA GLU A 432 6.58 -14.83 -0.18
C GLU A 432 7.41 -13.66 -0.74
N GLU A 433 7.77 -13.66 -2.02
CA GLU A 433 8.85 -12.77 -2.48
C GLU A 433 8.40 -11.39 -3.01
N SER A 434 7.11 -11.13 -3.31
CA SER A 434 6.67 -9.79 -3.75
C SER A 434 5.17 -9.56 -3.54
N THR A 435 4.71 -8.32 -3.33
CA THR A 435 3.26 -7.98 -3.32
C THR A 435 2.70 -7.65 -4.70
N LEU A 436 3.55 -7.62 -5.73
CA LEU A 436 3.20 -7.11 -7.07
C LEU A 436 2.46 -8.13 -7.95
N TRP A 437 2.46 -9.42 -7.57
CA TRP A 437 1.69 -10.46 -8.27
C TRP A 437 0.17 -10.25 -8.20
N VAL A 438 -0.33 -9.37 -7.31
CA VAL A 438 -1.74 -8.98 -7.25
C VAL A 438 -2.18 -8.20 -8.49
N ILE A 439 -1.27 -7.45 -9.13
CA ILE A 439 -1.56 -6.64 -10.32
C ILE A 439 -2.04 -7.52 -11.50
N PRO A 440 -1.29 -8.56 -11.93
CA PRO A 440 -1.77 -9.48 -12.97
C PRO A 440 -3.01 -10.30 -12.55
N MET A 441 -3.19 -10.58 -11.25
CA MET A 441 -4.42 -11.21 -10.75
C MET A 441 -5.66 -10.33 -11.01
N TYR A 442 -5.55 -9.02 -10.75
CA TYR A 442 -6.62 -8.06 -11.04
C TYR A 442 -6.90 -7.91 -12.54
N SER A 443 -5.88 -7.94 -13.40
CA SER A 443 -6.10 -7.82 -14.85
C SER A 443 -6.86 -9.02 -15.41
N LYS A 444 -6.57 -10.24 -14.93
CA LYS A 444 -7.33 -11.43 -15.33
C LYS A 444 -8.76 -11.43 -14.79
N CYS A 445 -8.97 -10.98 -13.56
CA CYS A 445 -10.32 -10.88 -12.99
C CYS A 445 -11.22 -9.91 -13.78
N THR A 446 -10.64 -8.81 -14.26
CA THR A 446 -11.36 -7.75 -14.97
C THR A 446 -11.50 -8.00 -16.48
N SER A 447 -10.77 -8.97 -17.05
CA SER A 447 -10.83 -9.30 -18.49
C SER A 447 -12.05 -10.12 -18.92
N MET A 448 -12.81 -10.70 -17.97
CA MET A 448 -13.83 -11.70 -18.26
C MET A 448 -15.22 -11.15 -18.65
N ASN A 449 -15.45 -9.84 -18.48
CA ASN A 449 -16.76 -9.21 -18.72
C ASN A 449 -16.84 -8.46 -20.06
N GLY A 450 -18.05 -8.23 -20.58
CA GLY A 450 -18.27 -7.50 -21.84
C GLY A 450 -17.83 -6.02 -21.84
N TYR A 451 -17.67 -5.41 -20.66
CA TYR A 451 -17.14 -4.04 -20.47
C TYR A 451 -15.71 -4.04 -19.91
N SER A 452 -14.90 -5.02 -20.31
CA SER A 452 -13.58 -5.26 -19.72
C SER A 452 -12.65 -4.06 -19.80
N HIS A 453 -12.57 -3.35 -20.94
CA HIS A 453 -11.74 -2.14 -21.08
C HIS A 453 -12.11 -1.01 -20.09
N LEU A 454 -13.41 -0.76 -19.88
CA LEU A 454 -13.86 0.27 -18.95
C LEU A 454 -13.52 -0.12 -17.51
N VAL A 455 -13.81 -1.37 -17.14
CA VAL A 455 -13.57 -1.89 -15.79
C VAL A 455 -12.07 -1.90 -15.48
N THR A 456 -11.23 -2.37 -16.40
CA THR A 456 -9.77 -2.42 -16.20
C THR A 456 -9.20 -1.02 -16.03
N THR A 457 -9.63 -0.07 -16.88
CA THR A 457 -9.22 1.34 -16.81
C THR A 457 -9.60 1.97 -15.46
N LEU A 458 -10.80 1.71 -14.96
CA LEU A 458 -11.25 2.24 -13.66
C LEU A 458 -10.48 1.61 -12.48
N VAL A 459 -10.23 0.30 -12.52
CA VAL A 459 -9.49 -0.42 -11.46
C VAL A 459 -8.03 0.04 -11.40
N PHE A 460 -7.32 0.01 -12.54
CA PHE A 460 -5.91 0.42 -12.58
C PHE A 460 -5.75 1.95 -12.47
N GLY A 461 -6.73 2.74 -12.92
CA GLY A 461 -6.79 4.18 -12.68
C GLY A 461 -6.95 4.51 -11.20
N GLY A 462 -7.82 3.78 -10.50
CA GLY A 462 -7.96 3.87 -9.04
C GLY A 462 -6.68 3.52 -8.29
N LEU A 463 -5.99 2.43 -8.68
CA LEU A 463 -4.67 2.06 -8.16
C LEU A 463 -3.66 3.19 -8.35
N THR A 464 -3.53 3.68 -9.58
CA THR A 464 -2.59 4.75 -9.94
C THR A 464 -2.84 6.00 -9.09
N PHE A 465 -4.10 6.44 -9.04
CA PHE A 465 -4.52 7.60 -8.26
C PHE A 465 -4.22 7.43 -6.75
N SER A 466 -4.49 6.25 -6.21
CA SER A 466 -4.25 5.94 -4.80
C SER A 466 -2.77 6.04 -4.45
N TYR A 467 -1.91 5.34 -5.18
CA TYR A 467 -0.47 5.35 -4.94
C TYR A 467 0.13 6.75 -5.13
N MET A 468 -0.29 7.50 -6.17
CA MET A 468 0.17 8.87 -6.38
C MET A 468 -0.23 9.80 -5.23
N THR A 469 -1.48 9.73 -4.77
CA THR A 469 -1.99 10.59 -3.70
C THR A 469 -1.28 10.30 -2.38
N VAL A 470 -1.05 9.02 -2.07
CA VAL A 470 -0.27 8.62 -0.88
C VAL A 470 1.16 9.11 -1.01
N ALA A 471 1.84 8.92 -2.14
CA ALA A 471 3.20 9.41 -2.37
C ALA A 471 3.32 10.92 -2.16
N PHE A 472 2.34 11.69 -2.64
CA PHE A 472 2.25 13.13 -2.44
C PHE A 472 2.19 13.53 -0.97
N VAL A 473 1.32 12.88 -0.19
CA VAL A 473 1.18 13.16 1.26
C VAL A 473 2.43 12.75 2.03
N LEU A 474 3.05 11.62 1.68
CA LEU A 474 4.29 11.15 2.30
C LEU A 474 5.46 12.09 2.03
N LEU A 475 5.59 12.58 0.80
CA LEU A 475 6.61 13.57 0.45
C LEU A 475 6.40 14.89 1.20
N LYS A 476 5.17 15.35 1.32
CA LYS A 476 4.83 16.52 2.16
C LYS A 476 5.18 16.30 3.63
N THR A 477 4.96 15.09 4.14
CA THR A 477 5.31 14.71 5.52
C THR A 477 6.82 14.74 5.73
N ALA A 478 7.60 14.19 4.79
CA ALA A 478 9.06 14.26 4.81
C ALA A 478 9.56 15.71 4.77
N LEU A 479 9.03 16.53 3.85
CA LEU A 479 9.40 17.95 3.75
C LEU A 479 9.07 18.73 5.02
N HIS A 480 7.88 18.54 5.60
CA HIS A 480 7.53 19.17 6.88
C HIS A 480 8.54 18.78 7.97
N THR A 481 8.97 17.52 8.00
CA THR A 481 9.97 17.04 8.97
C THR A 481 11.35 17.68 8.75
N ILE A 482 11.81 17.75 7.49
CA ILE A 482 13.10 18.35 7.11
C ILE A 482 13.14 19.83 7.51
N PHE A 483 12.10 20.59 7.18
CA PHE A 483 12.04 22.02 7.49
C PHE A 483 11.93 22.29 8.99
N GLU A 484 11.30 21.41 9.75
CA GLU A 484 11.23 21.53 11.20
C GLU A 484 12.58 21.24 11.88
N TYR A 485 13.44 20.43 11.27
CA TYR A 485 14.74 20.04 11.83
C TYR A 485 15.85 21.10 11.63
N ARG A 486 15.83 21.89 10.55
CA ARG A 486 16.93 22.82 10.21
C ARG A 486 16.47 24.25 9.99
N VAL A 487 16.85 25.11 10.94
CA VAL A 487 16.37 26.49 11.02
C VAL A 487 16.92 27.42 9.89
N LYS A 488 17.96 26.99 9.16
CA LYS A 488 18.73 27.86 8.24
C LYS A 488 18.58 27.56 6.75
N LEU A 489 17.85 26.53 6.35
CA LEU A 489 17.66 26.14 4.93
C LEU A 489 16.59 26.98 4.19
N VAL A 490 16.03 28.00 4.86
CA VAL A 490 14.83 28.75 4.44
C VAL A 490 15.03 29.58 3.17
N PHE A 491 16.23 30.11 2.92
CA PHE A 491 16.51 30.90 1.70
C PHE A 491 16.65 30.05 0.43
N VAL A 492 16.61 28.73 0.55
CA VAL A 492 16.89 27.76 -0.53
C VAL A 492 15.75 26.74 -0.64
N GLU A 493 14.56 27.04 -0.08
CA GLU A 493 13.43 26.11 0.04
C GLU A 493 13.00 25.47 -1.29
N GLN A 494 12.86 26.28 -2.36
CA GLN A 494 12.50 25.76 -3.68
C GLN A 494 13.55 24.80 -4.23
N VAL A 495 14.82 25.09 -3.97
CA VAL A 495 15.94 24.23 -4.37
C VAL A 495 15.94 22.95 -3.53
N VAL A 496 15.67 23.00 -2.21
CA VAL A 496 15.56 21.79 -1.37
C VAL A 496 14.42 20.89 -1.86
N VAL A 497 13.25 21.46 -2.14
CA VAL A 497 12.12 20.70 -2.70
C VAL A 497 12.48 20.12 -4.06
N ALA A 498 13.07 20.91 -4.97
CA ALA A 498 13.47 20.45 -6.29
C ALA A 498 14.54 19.35 -6.21
N CYS A 499 15.56 19.51 -5.37
CA CYS A 499 16.59 18.50 -5.13
C CYS A 499 16.00 17.21 -4.56
N LEU A 500 15.08 17.29 -3.60
CA LEU A 500 14.41 16.10 -3.05
C LEU A 500 13.59 15.40 -4.13
N MET A 501 12.83 16.14 -4.94
CA MET A 501 12.04 15.60 -6.04
C MET A 501 12.90 14.92 -7.10
N LEU A 502 13.96 15.59 -7.55
CA LEU A 502 14.90 15.05 -8.54
C LEU A 502 15.64 13.83 -7.99
N PHE A 503 16.03 13.85 -6.72
CA PHE A 503 16.67 12.71 -6.05
C PHE A 503 15.73 11.51 -5.96
N CYS A 504 14.48 11.72 -5.52
CA CYS A 504 13.50 10.65 -5.45
C CYS A 504 13.17 10.10 -6.85
N MET A 505 13.05 10.97 -7.86
CA MET A 505 12.87 10.56 -9.26
C MET A 505 14.04 9.71 -9.76
N ALA A 506 15.28 10.15 -9.54
CA ALA A 506 16.48 9.42 -9.95
C ALA A 506 16.58 8.04 -9.29
N ILE A 507 16.29 7.94 -7.98
CA ILE A 507 16.24 6.64 -7.29
C ILE A 507 15.10 5.78 -7.84
N THR A 508 13.94 6.38 -8.13
CA THR A 508 12.81 5.61 -8.68
C THR A 508 13.16 5.01 -10.04
N MET A 509 13.97 5.68 -10.86
CA MET A 509 14.44 5.15 -12.15
C MET A 509 15.26 3.86 -12.02
N ILE A 510 15.90 3.61 -10.87
CA ILE A 510 16.59 2.34 -10.61
C ILE A 510 15.60 1.18 -10.71
N PHE A 511 14.36 1.34 -10.25
CA PHE A 511 13.30 0.32 -10.35
C PHE A 511 12.90 -0.02 -11.79
N ALA A 512 13.25 0.82 -12.77
CA ALA A 512 13.01 0.57 -14.19
C ALA A 512 14.15 -0.19 -14.89
N THR A 513 15.17 -0.64 -14.16
CA THR A 513 16.18 -1.57 -14.70
C THR A 513 15.67 -3.01 -14.63
N HIS A 514 16.17 -3.87 -15.53
CA HIS A 514 15.73 -5.28 -15.63
C HIS A 514 16.01 -6.12 -14.37
N VAL A 515 16.85 -5.65 -13.45
CA VAL A 515 17.30 -6.38 -12.24
C VAL A 515 16.54 -5.96 -10.98
N SER A 516 16.03 -4.73 -10.92
CA SER A 516 15.51 -4.17 -9.67
C SER A 516 14.31 -4.89 -9.10
N PHE A 517 13.55 -5.59 -9.95
CA PHE A 517 12.46 -6.44 -9.48
C PHE A 517 12.95 -7.65 -8.68
N PHE A 518 14.16 -8.15 -8.97
CA PHE A 518 14.80 -9.27 -8.26
C PHE A 518 15.43 -8.83 -6.93
N LEU A 519 15.93 -7.58 -6.84
CA LEU A 519 16.43 -7.00 -5.59
C LEU A 519 15.32 -6.74 -4.55
N SER A 520 14.08 -6.49 -5.00
CA SER A 520 12.90 -6.44 -4.13
C SER A 520 12.42 -7.83 -3.69
N SER A 521 12.76 -8.88 -4.47
CA SER A 521 12.39 -10.29 -4.26
C SER A 521 13.34 -11.02 -3.30
N ASN A 522 14.62 -10.67 -3.32
CA ASN A 522 15.67 -11.30 -2.51
C ASN A 522 16.03 -10.46 -1.28
N ASN A 523 15.08 -10.31 -0.36
CA ASN A 523 15.47 -10.09 1.04
C ASN A 523 15.70 -11.48 1.67
N PRO A 524 16.96 -11.90 1.90
CA PRO A 524 17.19 -13.04 2.78
C PRO A 524 16.68 -12.67 4.17
N LYS A 525 15.77 -13.50 4.72
CA LYS A 525 15.40 -13.46 6.13
C LYS A 525 16.65 -13.59 7.01
#